data_AF-A0A7W0YQC9-F1
#
_entry.id   AF-A0A7W0YQC9-F1
#
_cell.length_a   1.000
_cell.length_b   1.000
_cell.length_c   1.000
_cell.angle_alpha   90.00
_cell.angle_beta   90.00
_cell.angle_gamma   90.00
#
_symmetry.space_group_name_H-M   'P 1'
#
loop_
_entity.id
_entity.type
_entity.pdbx_description
1 polymer ?
#
loop_
_entity_poly.entity_id
_entity_poly.type
_entity_poly.pdbx_seq_one_letter_code
_entity_poly.pdbx_strand_id
1 'polypeptide(L)'
;NDPLLSTALTRDSVELAALVFHEIAHNTLYVKSATPFNESFAQFVGYRSAESFFAGRADTANARQAADRLHDEMVLGEFYRDLIAKLDSLYATEPDSATLEAGRAAAGAWARTELEGAVGARMRSFRVGRLSDRPVNNARLIGATIYRTRLDLFDRWFERHGRDVRSSVGALERLMEGAEGDSAFARLEGALSP
;
A
#
# COMPACT_ATOMS: atom_id res chain seq x y z
N ASN A 1 3.26 -6.94 -17.24
CA ASN A 1 4.60 -7.54 -17.07
C ASN A 1 5.37 -6.69 -16.09
N ASP A 2 5.20 -6.97 -14.80
CA ASP A 2 5.79 -6.21 -13.70
C ASP A 2 7.22 -6.73 -13.41
N PRO A 3 8.29 -5.95 -13.70
CA PRO A 3 9.67 -6.41 -13.61
C PRO A 3 10.20 -6.54 -12.18
N LEU A 4 9.46 -6.07 -11.16
CA LEU A 4 9.93 -6.04 -9.77
C LEU A 4 9.80 -7.40 -9.06
N LEU A 5 9.06 -8.35 -9.64
CA LEU A 5 8.69 -9.62 -9.02
C LEU A 5 9.68 -10.78 -9.24
N SER A 6 10.53 -10.72 -10.27
CA SER A 6 11.15 -11.94 -10.81
C SER A 6 12.27 -12.57 -9.96
N THR A 7 12.89 -11.85 -9.02
CA THR A 7 14.04 -12.40 -8.25
C THR A 7 13.78 -12.59 -6.76
N ALA A 8 12.73 -11.99 -6.20
CA ALA A 8 12.38 -12.10 -4.78
C ALA A 8 11.50 -13.33 -4.45
N LEU A 9 10.71 -13.81 -5.42
CA LEU A 9 9.70 -14.86 -5.23
C LEU A 9 10.24 -16.27 -4.97
N THR A 10 11.55 -16.51 -5.04
CA THR A 10 12.09 -17.88 -4.87
C THR A 10 12.45 -18.24 -3.44
N ARG A 11 12.40 -17.31 -2.47
CA ARG A 11 12.82 -17.58 -1.07
C ARG A 11 11.91 -17.06 0.04
N ASP A 12 10.99 -16.13 -0.22
CA ASP A 12 10.07 -15.64 0.81
C ASP A 12 8.69 -16.28 0.64
N SER A 13 8.37 -17.26 1.49
CA SER A 13 7.08 -17.95 1.48
C SER A 13 5.91 -17.01 1.73
N VAL A 14 6.12 -15.91 2.47
CA VAL A 14 5.08 -14.92 2.75
C VAL A 14 4.76 -14.10 1.51
N GLU A 15 5.77 -13.58 0.81
CA GLU A 15 5.55 -12.80 -0.41
C GLU A 15 4.92 -13.65 -1.52
N LEU A 16 5.34 -14.91 -1.66
CA LEU A 16 4.73 -15.82 -2.63
C LEU A 16 3.26 -16.10 -2.29
N ALA A 17 2.94 -16.39 -1.03
CA ALA A 17 1.56 -16.61 -0.61
C ALA A 17 0.70 -15.34 -0.80
N ALA A 18 1.21 -14.18 -0.38
CA ALA A 18 0.53 -12.91 -0.54
C ALA A 18 0.26 -12.58 -2.01
N LEU A 19 1.23 -12.83 -2.91
CA LEU A 19 1.05 -12.65 -4.35
C LEU A 19 -0.04 -13.58 -4.90
N VAL A 20 -0.04 -14.86 -4.54
CA VAL A 20 -1.10 -15.78 -4.99
C VAL A 20 -2.47 -15.29 -4.54
N PHE A 21 -2.59 -14.84 -3.29
CA PHE A 21 -3.85 -14.29 -2.78
C PHE A 21 -4.21 -12.92 -3.39
N HIS A 22 -3.23 -12.10 -3.78
CA HIS A 22 -3.43 -10.86 -4.51
C HIS A 22 -4.12 -11.12 -5.85
N GLU A 23 -3.62 -12.07 -6.63
CA GLU A 23 -4.24 -12.45 -7.91
C GLU A 23 -5.62 -13.08 -7.73
N ILE A 24 -5.84 -13.85 -6.65
CA ILE A 24 -7.18 -14.35 -6.32
C ILE A 24 -8.12 -13.20 -5.94
N ALA A 25 -7.64 -12.18 -5.22
CA ALA A 25 -8.44 -11.03 -4.83
C ALA A 25 -8.93 -10.27 -6.07
N HIS A 26 -8.07 -10.04 -7.07
CA HIS A 26 -8.49 -9.44 -8.35
C HIS A 26 -9.59 -10.22 -9.08
N ASN A 27 -9.57 -11.56 -8.98
CA ASN A 27 -10.62 -12.40 -9.55
C ASN A 27 -11.92 -12.40 -8.72
N THR A 28 -11.88 -11.91 -7.48
CA THR A 28 -13.03 -11.86 -6.57
C THR A 28 -13.72 -10.51 -6.69
N LEU A 29 -12.98 -9.41 -6.52
CA LEU A 29 -13.51 -8.05 -6.63
C LEU A 29 -12.63 -7.22 -7.56
N TYR A 30 -13.28 -6.63 -8.56
CA TYR A 30 -12.67 -5.67 -9.46
C TYR A 30 -13.65 -4.53 -9.76
N VAL A 31 -13.24 -3.30 -9.44
CA VAL A 31 -14.01 -2.10 -9.70
C VAL A 31 -13.49 -1.42 -10.96
N LYS A 32 -14.35 -1.24 -11.95
CA LYS A 32 -13.96 -0.68 -13.25
C LYS A 32 -13.38 0.73 -13.12
N SER A 33 -12.29 0.98 -13.85
CA SER A 33 -11.58 2.27 -13.88
C SER A 33 -11.01 2.74 -12.52
N ALA A 34 -10.93 1.86 -11.52
CA ALA A 34 -10.49 2.19 -10.16
C ALA A 34 -9.14 1.52 -9.82
N THR A 35 -8.12 1.69 -10.65
CA THR A 35 -6.82 0.99 -10.49
C THR A 35 -6.22 1.13 -9.09
N PRO A 36 -6.08 2.32 -8.48
CA PRO A 36 -5.51 2.42 -7.13
C PRO A 36 -6.34 1.68 -6.07
N PHE A 37 -7.67 1.64 -6.22
CA PHE A 37 -8.54 0.87 -5.33
C PHE A 37 -8.32 -0.64 -5.51
N ASN A 38 -8.34 -1.14 -6.75
CA ASN A 38 -8.19 -2.56 -7.04
C ASN A 38 -6.84 -3.10 -6.56
N GLU A 39 -5.76 -2.37 -6.82
CA GLU A 39 -4.41 -2.79 -6.42
C GLU A 39 -4.23 -2.72 -4.90
N SER A 40 -4.73 -1.67 -4.24
CA SER A 40 -4.66 -1.57 -2.78
C SER A 40 -5.55 -2.60 -2.07
N PHE A 41 -6.73 -2.90 -2.63
CA PHE A 41 -7.60 -3.98 -2.18
C PHE A 41 -6.89 -5.33 -2.27
N ALA A 42 -6.32 -5.64 -3.44
CA ALA A 42 -5.63 -6.91 -3.66
C ALA A 42 -4.38 -7.04 -2.77
N GLN A 43 -3.62 -5.95 -2.57
CA GLN A 43 -2.47 -5.91 -1.67
C GLN A 43 -2.88 -6.21 -0.22
N PHE A 44 -3.95 -5.58 0.25
CA PHE A 44 -4.49 -5.78 1.59
C PHE A 44 -4.97 -7.22 1.80
N VAL A 45 -5.81 -7.72 0.89
CA VAL A 45 -6.34 -9.09 0.96
C VAL A 45 -5.22 -10.12 0.82
N GLY A 46 -4.22 -9.84 0.00
CA GLY A 46 -3.03 -10.68 -0.20
C GLY A 46 -2.35 -11.00 1.13
N TYR A 47 -1.91 -9.97 1.86
CA TYR A 47 -1.24 -10.19 3.14
C TYR A 47 -2.16 -10.70 4.26
N ARG A 48 -3.43 -10.25 4.35
CA ARG A 48 -4.37 -10.79 5.36
C ARG A 48 -4.71 -12.26 5.12
N SER A 49 -4.80 -12.67 3.87
CA SER A 49 -5.01 -14.08 3.50
C SER A 49 -3.76 -14.90 3.76
N ALA A 50 -2.57 -14.37 3.48
CA ALA A 50 -1.30 -15.01 3.82
C ALA A 50 -1.16 -15.20 5.34
N GLU A 51 -1.43 -14.17 6.14
CA GLU A 51 -1.47 -14.24 7.61
C GLU A 51 -2.38 -15.37 8.08
N SER A 52 -3.62 -15.40 7.58
CA SER A 52 -4.62 -16.42 7.93
C SER A 52 -4.20 -17.83 7.49
N PHE A 53 -3.59 -17.95 6.31
CA PHE A 53 -3.12 -19.21 5.74
C PHE A 53 -2.01 -19.84 6.60
N PHE A 54 -1.00 -19.06 6.99
CA PHE A 54 0.09 -19.55 7.83
C PHE A 54 -0.38 -19.86 9.26
N ALA A 55 -1.26 -19.01 9.82
CA ALA A 55 -1.85 -19.25 11.12
C ALA A 55 -2.63 -20.58 11.17
N GLY A 56 -3.42 -20.87 10.13
CA GLY A 56 -4.15 -22.14 10.00
C GLY A 56 -3.27 -23.38 9.88
N ARG A 57 -1.97 -23.21 9.58
CA ARG A 57 -0.96 -24.28 9.53
C ARG A 57 -0.10 -24.34 10.78
N ALA A 58 -0.45 -23.59 11.82
CA ALA A 58 0.34 -23.38 13.03
C ALA A 58 1.73 -22.76 12.78
N ASP A 59 1.95 -22.13 11.62
CA ASP A 59 3.16 -21.40 11.29
C ASP A 59 3.04 -19.95 11.75
N THR A 60 3.21 -19.76 13.06
CA THR A 60 3.06 -18.44 13.70
C THR A 60 4.13 -17.44 13.27
N ALA A 61 5.30 -17.90 12.83
CA ALA A 61 6.38 -17.04 12.38
C ALA A 61 6.04 -16.37 11.05
N ASN A 62 5.62 -17.15 10.04
CA ASN A 62 5.22 -16.60 8.75
C ASN A 62 3.90 -15.82 8.82
N ALA A 63 2.98 -16.23 9.69
CA ALA A 63 1.77 -15.46 9.96
C ALA A 63 2.09 -14.05 10.50
N ARG A 64 2.98 -13.97 11.49
CA ARG A 64 3.45 -12.69 12.02
C ARG A 64 4.18 -11.87 10.97
N GLN A 65 5.06 -12.50 10.18
CA GLN A 65 5.76 -11.81 9.10
C GLN A 65 4.79 -11.20 8.08
N ALA A 66 3.71 -11.90 7.70
CA ALA A 66 2.67 -11.35 6.82
C ALA A 66 1.98 -10.12 7.44
N ALA A 67 1.64 -10.17 8.73
CA ALA A 67 1.06 -9.05 9.44
C ALA A 67 2.03 -7.85 9.53
N ASP A 68 3.32 -8.11 9.79
CA ASP A 68 4.36 -7.09 9.84
C ASP A 68 4.62 -6.45 8.47
N ARG A 69 4.53 -7.22 7.37
CA ARG A 69 4.61 -6.68 6.00
C ARG A 69 3.44 -5.76 5.68
N LEU A 70 2.21 -6.18 5.96
CA LEU A 70 1.04 -5.32 5.76
C LEU A 70 1.13 -4.01 6.58
N HIS A 71 1.62 -4.10 7.82
CA HIS A 71 1.89 -2.91 8.64
C HIS A 71 2.88 -1.97 7.96
N ASP A 72 4.00 -2.49 7.46
CA ASP A 72 5.01 -1.68 6.76
C ASP A 72 4.43 -1.03 5.50
N GLU A 73 3.59 -1.74 4.75
CA GLU A 73 2.89 -1.21 3.58
C GLU A 73 1.96 -0.03 3.91
N MET A 74 1.22 -0.11 5.03
CA MET A 74 0.38 0.99 5.49
C MET A 74 1.21 2.21 5.91
N VAL A 75 2.30 2.00 6.65
CA VAL A 75 3.21 3.08 7.06
C VAL A 75 3.86 3.74 5.83
N LEU A 76 4.28 2.95 4.84
CA LEU A 76 4.81 3.47 3.57
C LEU A 76 3.73 4.22 2.77
N GLY A 77 2.48 3.75 2.80
CA GLY A 77 1.35 4.43 2.18
C GLY A 77 1.12 5.83 2.76
N GLU A 78 1.20 5.97 4.09
CA GLU A 78 1.16 7.28 4.75
C GLU A 78 2.31 8.18 4.31
N PHE A 79 3.53 7.65 4.32
CA PHE A 79 4.72 8.37 3.90
C PHE A 79 4.64 8.87 2.46
N TYR A 80 4.22 8.02 1.51
CA TYR A 80 4.12 8.39 0.11
C TYR A 80 3.02 9.42 -0.15
N ARG A 81 1.89 9.34 0.55
CA ARG A 81 0.85 10.37 0.49
C ARG A 81 1.40 11.73 0.91
N ASP A 82 2.16 11.78 1.99
CA ASP A 82 2.75 13.04 2.49
C ASP A 82 3.83 13.58 1.53
N LEU A 83 4.62 12.68 0.92
CA LEU A 83 5.59 13.05 -0.13
C LEU A 83 4.91 13.64 -1.37
N ILE A 84 3.83 13.01 -1.83
CA ILE A 84 3.05 13.47 -2.98
C ILE A 84 2.47 14.85 -2.70
N ALA A 85 1.85 15.05 -1.54
CA ALA A 85 1.28 16.35 -1.16
C ALA A 85 2.32 17.49 -1.19
N LYS A 86 3.56 17.21 -0.77
CA LYS A 86 4.68 18.18 -0.87
C LYS A 86 5.04 18.51 -2.31
N LEU A 87 5.09 17.50 -3.17
CA LEU A 87 5.42 17.69 -4.59
C LEU A 87 4.30 18.38 -5.34
N ASP A 88 3.04 18.04 -5.07
CA ASP A 88 1.88 18.71 -5.65
C ASP A 88 1.84 20.19 -5.25
N SER A 89 2.12 20.49 -3.98
CA SER A 89 2.26 21.88 -3.52
C SER A 89 3.38 22.62 -4.24
N LEU A 90 4.49 21.96 -4.56
CA LEU A 90 5.59 22.55 -5.34
C LEU A 90 5.13 22.82 -6.78
N TYR A 91 4.51 21.85 -7.44
CA TYR A 91 4.07 21.99 -8.83
C TYR A 91 3.00 23.06 -9.00
N ALA A 92 2.11 23.22 -8.02
CA ALA A 92 1.05 24.24 -8.03
C ALA A 92 1.58 25.69 -8.01
N THR A 93 2.85 25.91 -7.68
CA THR A 93 3.47 27.25 -7.71
C THR A 93 4.01 27.67 -9.07
N GLU A 94 3.92 26.79 -10.08
CA GLU A 94 4.50 26.98 -11.42
C GLU A 94 5.95 27.49 -11.38
N PRO A 95 6.85 26.79 -10.65
CA PRO A 95 8.22 27.26 -10.44
C PRO A 95 9.02 27.27 -11.74
N ASP A 96 9.99 28.18 -11.82
CA ASP A 96 11.03 28.07 -12.84
C ASP A 96 11.87 26.81 -12.65
N SER A 97 12.67 26.46 -13.66
CA SER A 97 13.47 25.22 -13.66
C SER A 97 14.40 25.13 -12.44
N ALA A 98 15.03 26.24 -12.04
CA ALA A 98 15.95 26.24 -10.90
C ALA A 98 15.23 25.99 -9.57
N THR A 99 14.08 26.62 -9.37
CA THR A 99 13.22 26.47 -8.19
C THR A 99 12.62 25.07 -8.13
N LEU A 100 12.22 24.52 -9.29
CA LEU A 100 11.70 23.16 -9.37
C LEU A 100 12.73 22.12 -8.95
N GLU A 101 13.95 22.21 -9.47
CA GLU A 101 15.03 21.29 -9.13
C GLU A 101 15.43 21.40 -7.65
N ALA A 102 15.51 22.62 -7.11
CA ALA A 102 15.76 22.85 -5.69
C ALA A 102 14.65 22.25 -4.82
N GLY A 103 13.38 22.42 -5.21
CA GLY A 103 12.22 21.86 -4.50
C GLY A 103 12.21 20.32 -4.52
N ARG A 104 12.54 19.69 -5.66
CA ARG A 104 12.68 18.23 -5.77
C ARG A 104 13.82 17.69 -4.93
N ALA A 105 14.95 18.40 -4.87
CA ALA A 105 16.07 18.06 -4.00
C ALA A 105 15.67 18.14 -2.51
N ALA A 106 14.95 19.19 -2.12
CA ALA A 106 14.43 19.35 -0.76
C ALA A 106 13.43 18.23 -0.38
N ALA A 107 12.52 17.85 -1.30
CA ALA A 107 11.61 16.74 -1.10
C ALA A 107 12.36 15.40 -0.96
N GLY A 108 13.41 15.18 -1.75
CA GLY A 108 14.28 13.99 -1.64
C GLY A 108 15.07 13.94 -0.33
N ALA A 109 15.56 15.09 0.15
CA ALA A 109 16.21 15.20 1.45
C ALA A 109 15.23 14.90 2.60
N TRP A 110 14.03 15.48 2.57
CA TRP A 110 12.98 15.18 3.54
C TRP A 110 12.61 13.69 3.54
N ALA A 111 12.40 13.11 2.35
CA ALA A 111 12.05 11.70 2.20
C ALA A 111 13.09 10.77 2.87
N ARG A 112 14.39 11.06 2.70
CA ARG A 112 15.46 10.32 3.39
C ARG A 112 15.39 10.49 4.90
N THR A 113 15.27 11.72 5.39
CA THR A 113 15.20 12.00 6.83
C THR A 113 14.05 11.24 7.50
N GLU A 114 12.88 11.20 6.86
CA GLU A 114 11.74 10.44 7.38
C GLU A 114 12.01 8.93 7.37
N LEU A 115 12.48 8.39 6.24
CA LEU A 115 12.76 6.96 6.09
C LEU A 115 13.87 6.47 7.03
N GLU A 116 14.92 7.26 7.25
CA GLU A 116 16.00 6.94 8.20
C GLU A 116 15.60 7.21 9.66
N GLY A 117 14.58 8.05 9.86
CA GLY A 117 14.11 8.51 11.17
C GLY A 117 12.75 7.92 11.54
N ALA A 118 11.74 8.78 11.62
CA ALA A 118 10.44 8.46 12.21
C ALA A 118 9.68 7.37 11.45
N VAL A 119 9.69 7.38 10.11
CA VAL A 119 9.05 6.34 9.29
C VAL A 119 9.81 5.03 9.41
N GLY A 120 11.15 5.06 9.32
CA GLY A 120 11.98 3.86 9.48
C GLY A 120 11.82 3.19 10.84
N ALA A 121 11.69 3.98 11.92
CA ALA A 121 11.47 3.47 13.27
C ALA A 121 10.12 2.76 13.46
N ARG A 122 9.14 3.01 12.58
CA ARG A 122 7.83 2.34 12.59
C ARG A 122 7.80 1.02 11.82
N MET A 123 8.82 0.74 11.00
CA MET A 123 8.92 -0.50 10.23
C MET A 123 9.12 -1.72 11.16
N ARG A 124 8.51 -2.85 10.82
CA ARG A 124 8.53 -4.09 11.60
C ARG A 124 9.26 -5.22 10.88
N SER A 125 9.22 -5.25 9.56
CA SER A 125 9.75 -6.39 8.79
C SER A 125 11.19 -6.22 8.31
N PHE A 126 11.70 -4.98 8.31
CA PHE A 126 13.10 -4.67 8.03
C PHE A 126 13.56 -3.40 8.74
N ARG A 127 14.88 -3.19 8.79
CA ARG A 127 15.48 -1.94 9.28
C ARG A 127 15.88 -1.07 8.10
N VAL A 128 15.47 0.19 8.11
CA VAL A 128 15.94 1.17 7.13
C VAL A 128 17.38 1.53 7.50
N GLY A 129 18.31 1.24 6.58
CA GLY A 129 19.70 1.66 6.68
C GLY A 129 19.92 3.05 6.08
N ARG A 130 21.18 3.46 5.96
CA ARG A 130 21.55 4.72 5.32
C ARG A 130 21.22 4.71 3.83
N LEU A 131 20.47 5.70 3.37
CA LEU A 131 20.02 5.87 2.00
C LEU A 131 20.97 6.80 1.23
N SER A 132 21.18 6.49 -0.06
CA SER A 132 21.96 7.34 -0.95
C SER A 132 21.21 8.61 -1.31
N ASP A 133 21.94 9.69 -1.59
CA ASP A 133 21.36 10.92 -2.13
C ASP A 133 20.87 10.70 -3.55
N ARG A 134 19.56 10.79 -3.75
CA ARG A 134 18.93 10.65 -5.07
C ARG A 134 17.74 11.62 -5.17
N PRO A 135 17.61 12.35 -6.29
CA PRO A 135 16.42 13.14 -6.56
C PRO A 135 15.17 12.26 -6.57
N VAL A 136 14.03 12.85 -6.23
CA VAL A 136 12.75 12.16 -6.35
C VAL A 136 12.47 11.86 -7.82
N ASN A 137 12.12 10.60 -8.09
CA ASN A 137 11.72 10.15 -9.42
C ASN A 137 10.20 9.90 -9.43
N ASN A 138 9.46 10.75 -10.14
CA ASN A 138 7.99 10.69 -10.18
C ASN A 138 7.46 9.35 -10.69
N ALA A 139 8.13 8.70 -11.66
CA ALA A 139 7.68 7.40 -12.15
C ALA A 139 7.79 6.30 -11.07
N ARG A 140 8.87 6.33 -10.28
CA ARG A 140 9.02 5.42 -9.12
C ARG A 140 8.01 5.73 -8.01
N LEU A 141 7.72 7.01 -7.79
CA LEU A 141 6.73 7.45 -6.82
C LEU A 141 5.32 6.95 -7.17
N ILE A 142 4.91 7.13 -8.44
CA ILE A 142 3.63 6.64 -8.93
C ILE A 142 3.54 5.12 -8.77
N GLY A 143 4.56 4.38 -9.22
CA GLY A 143 4.60 2.92 -9.08
C GLY A 143 4.48 2.45 -7.63
N ALA A 144 5.13 3.12 -6.69
CA ALA A 144 5.04 2.78 -5.27
C ALA A 144 3.66 3.08 -4.66
N THR A 145 2.95 4.10 -5.16
CA THR A 145 1.70 4.58 -4.54
C THR A 145 0.49 3.76 -4.96
N ILE A 146 0.49 3.18 -6.17
CA ILE A 146 -0.65 2.42 -6.72
C ILE A 146 -1.14 1.34 -5.75
N TYR A 147 -0.22 0.57 -5.15
CA TYR A 147 -0.52 -0.54 -4.24
C TYR A 147 -0.79 -0.13 -2.79
N ARG A 148 -0.53 1.13 -2.44
CA ARG A 148 -0.50 1.63 -1.04
C ARG A 148 -1.56 2.69 -0.77
N THR A 149 -2.45 2.93 -1.72
CA THR A 149 -3.43 4.01 -1.64
C THR A 149 -4.54 3.63 -0.65
N ARG A 150 -4.64 4.39 0.45
CA ARG A 150 -5.72 4.27 1.45
C ARG A 150 -5.88 2.86 2.06
N LEU A 151 -4.77 2.15 2.28
CA LEU A 151 -4.77 0.83 2.93
C LEU A 151 -5.44 0.85 4.32
N ASP A 152 -5.41 2.00 5.00
CA ASP A 152 -6.09 2.25 6.27
C ASP A 152 -7.61 2.06 6.21
N LEU A 153 -8.24 2.37 5.07
CA LEU A 153 -9.68 2.15 4.89
C LEU A 153 -10.02 0.67 4.87
N PHE A 154 -9.22 -0.14 4.16
CA PHE A 154 -9.42 -1.59 4.12
C PHE A 154 -9.16 -2.23 5.48
N ASP A 155 -8.16 -1.75 6.23
CA ASP A 155 -7.88 -2.23 7.58
C ASP A 155 -9.03 -1.94 8.54
N ARG A 156 -9.55 -0.70 8.54
CA ARG A 156 -10.74 -0.34 9.34
C ARG A 156 -11.98 -1.14 8.94
N TRP A 157 -12.15 -1.40 7.64
CA TRP A 157 -13.23 -2.26 7.13
C TRP A 157 -13.12 -3.68 7.65
N PHE A 158 -11.91 -4.24 7.63
CA PHE A 158 -11.60 -5.56 8.17
C PHE A 158 -11.88 -5.66 9.67
N GLU A 159 -11.50 -4.66 10.47
CA GLU A 159 -11.86 -4.60 11.89
C GLU A 159 -13.38 -4.60 12.09
N ARG A 160 -14.11 -3.77 11.33
CA ARG A 160 -15.58 -3.67 11.40
C ARG A 160 -16.28 -4.99 11.06
N HIS A 161 -15.64 -5.84 10.26
CA HIS A 161 -16.17 -7.15 9.84
C HIS A 161 -15.56 -8.33 10.61
N GLY A 162 -15.07 -8.07 11.84
CA GLY A 162 -14.67 -9.11 12.78
C GLY A 162 -13.30 -9.73 12.49
N ARG A 163 -12.45 -9.02 11.75
CA ARG A 163 -11.10 -9.49 11.36
C ARG A 163 -11.12 -10.83 10.61
N ASP A 164 -12.15 -11.05 9.81
CA ASP A 164 -12.28 -12.23 8.96
C ASP A 164 -12.21 -11.82 7.49
N VAL A 165 -11.28 -12.41 6.75
CA VAL A 165 -11.04 -12.04 5.34
C VAL A 165 -12.29 -12.32 4.50
N ARG A 166 -12.94 -13.48 4.70
CA ARG A 166 -14.10 -13.88 3.91
C ARG A 166 -15.28 -12.93 4.12
N SER A 167 -15.60 -12.62 5.37
CA SER A 167 -16.66 -11.69 5.76
C SER A 167 -16.39 -10.29 5.20
N SER A 168 -15.15 -9.80 5.34
CA SER A 168 -14.73 -8.47 4.89
C SER A 168 -14.81 -8.33 3.38
N VAL A 169 -14.29 -9.32 2.62
CA VAL A 169 -14.32 -9.33 1.16
C VAL A 169 -15.76 -9.42 0.66
N GLY A 170 -16.56 -10.35 1.17
CA GLY A 170 -17.94 -10.50 0.72
C GLY A 170 -18.81 -9.27 1.03
N ALA A 171 -18.56 -8.57 2.13
CA ALA A 171 -19.22 -7.31 2.42
C ALA A 171 -18.75 -6.17 1.50
N LEU A 172 -17.46 -6.14 1.17
CA LEU A 172 -16.90 -5.13 0.27
C LEU A 172 -17.38 -5.33 -1.17
N GLU A 173 -17.48 -6.57 -1.66
CA GLU A 173 -18.06 -6.91 -2.96
C GLU A 173 -19.46 -6.31 -3.10
N ARG A 174 -20.34 -6.55 -2.11
CA ARG A 174 -21.69 -5.97 -2.08
C ARG A 174 -21.67 -4.44 -2.04
N LEU A 175 -20.77 -3.84 -1.27
CA LEU A 175 -20.65 -2.37 -1.18
C LEU A 175 -20.23 -1.74 -2.53
N MET A 176 -19.40 -2.45 -3.29
CA MET A 176 -18.86 -2.01 -4.56
C MET A 176 -19.75 -2.31 -5.77
N GLU A 177 -20.93 -2.90 -5.58
CA GLU A 177 -21.90 -3.09 -6.66
C GLU A 177 -22.25 -1.75 -7.34
N GLY A 178 -22.01 -1.68 -8.65
CA GLY A 178 -22.21 -0.48 -9.46
C GLY A 178 -21.28 0.69 -9.13
N ALA A 179 -20.19 0.47 -8.37
CA ALA A 179 -19.13 1.45 -8.23
C ALA A 179 -18.24 1.50 -9.48
N GLU A 180 -17.76 2.69 -9.84
CA GLU A 180 -16.75 2.88 -10.88
C GLU A 180 -15.78 4.00 -10.49
N GLY A 181 -14.52 3.89 -10.90
CA GLY A 181 -13.49 4.91 -10.72
C GLY A 181 -13.31 5.36 -9.28
N ASP A 182 -13.14 6.66 -9.09
CA ASP A 182 -12.85 7.29 -7.80
C ASP A 182 -13.97 7.12 -6.77
N SER A 183 -15.19 6.75 -7.20
CA SER A 183 -16.31 6.50 -6.28
C SER A 183 -16.07 5.31 -5.34
N ALA A 184 -15.16 4.39 -5.69
CA ALA A 184 -14.87 3.21 -4.88
C ALA A 184 -14.36 3.58 -3.47
N PHE A 185 -13.34 4.44 -3.39
CA PHE A 185 -12.83 4.90 -2.10
C PHE A 185 -13.83 5.75 -1.35
N ALA A 186 -14.56 6.64 -2.03
CA ALA A 186 -15.58 7.47 -1.39
C ALA A 186 -16.71 6.63 -0.77
N ARG A 187 -17.14 5.56 -1.45
CA ARG A 187 -18.12 4.60 -0.92
C ARG A 187 -17.59 3.87 0.31
N LEU A 188 -16.36 3.36 0.25
CA LEU A 188 -15.73 2.68 1.39
C LEU A 188 -15.61 3.61 2.60
N GLU A 189 -15.15 4.85 2.38
CA GLU A 189 -15.04 5.87 3.43
C GLU A 189 -16.40 6.24 4.01
N GLY A 190 -17.43 6.43 3.17
CA GLY A 190 -18.80 6.69 3.60
C GLY A 190 -19.36 5.55 4.45
N ALA A 191 -19.12 4.30 4.06
CA ALA A 191 -19.56 3.12 4.80
C ALA A 191 -18.80 2.90 6.13
N LEU A 192 -17.67 3.58 6.34
CA LEU A 192 -16.87 3.57 7.56
C LEU A 192 -17.15 4.75 8.49
N SER A 193 -17.94 5.72 8.04
CA SER A 193 -18.36 6.84 8.87
C SER A 193 -19.29 6.36 10.02
N PRO A 194 -19.33 7.07 11.16
CA PRO A 194 -20.13 6.69 12.33
C PRO A 194 -21.64 6.73 12.09
#